data_AF-A0A4P5V8R1-F1
#
_entry.id   AF-A0A4P5V8R1-F1
#
_cell.length_a   1.000
_cell.length_b   1.000
_cell.length_c   1.000
_cell.angle_alpha   90.00
_cell.angle_beta   90.00
_cell.angle_gamma   90.00
#
_symmetry.space_group_name_H-M   'P 1'
#
loop_
_entity.id
_entity.type
_entity.pdbx_description
1 polymer ?
#
loop_
_entity_poly.entity_id
_entity_poly.type
_entity_poly.pdbx_seq_one_letter_code
_entity_poly.pdbx_strand_id
1 'polypeptide(L)'
;MLEAPVAFSRRNGPSTAEAAIDQGTFRNQQALQSPSAFTATDNSAFHLAVTAAYRQVFGNVQPMESERLLSAESKLRNAQISVRDFVRLLAQSDFYRSRFFEAVTPHRAVELNFKHLLGRPPRNEAEISAHVALIASDGYEAEINSYLDSDEYFTSFGEDTVPYATGWNSPVGEPQAIFNRSAALQQSFAASDTAIGSQSLLLRNLVNGAQLSIKVPAQVYRSATAPRAGGVSSGSPRGVFDPVQRASADGGDSAPMRGDLYVGFGLGQRQQEVYERCPGDSADQISALTRAVYRQVLGNPHVMESERSLTAESQFAEGRFSTREFVRAVAQSADYRRRFFENSAPYRFVELNFKHLLGRAPASQEEVSEHLQRLANHGYEAEINSYVDSSEYQQTFGENTVPYLRVATENGRPQLAFNRHLALAEGYAASDSVQATSSLLTSVATATAPSNWNSTTRRANRLAAASGSVDPTTKRFRIVVTAQPAGGRQRTPNASYVVSGRDMTSQLTYIHRRGGRIQSITEIA
;
A
#
# COMPACT_ATOMS: atom_id res chain seq x y z
N MET A 1 29.29 12.28 21.88
CA MET A 1 28.13 13.17 21.67
C MET A 1 28.50 14.06 20.50
N LEU A 2 27.73 13.99 19.41
CA LEU A 2 28.06 14.67 18.16
C LEU A 2 27.62 16.14 18.25
N GLU A 3 28.56 17.07 18.12
CA GLU A 3 28.26 18.51 18.01
C GLU A 3 27.68 18.85 16.62
N ALA A 4 26.86 19.88 16.61
CA ALA A 4 25.85 20.17 15.59
C ALA A 4 26.34 21.01 14.39
N PRO A 5 25.62 21.04 13.26
CA PRO A 5 26.03 21.75 12.05
C PRO A 5 25.74 23.26 12.16
N VAL A 6 26.69 24.10 11.76
CA VAL A 6 26.55 25.56 11.72
C VAL A 6 26.91 26.06 10.31
N ALA A 7 26.16 27.02 9.79
CA ALA A 7 26.45 27.65 8.50
C ALA A 7 27.58 28.69 8.68
N PHE A 8 28.65 28.59 7.87
CA PHE A 8 29.80 29.50 7.93
C PHE A 8 29.91 30.45 6.72
N SER A 9 30.40 31.68 6.89
CA SER A 9 30.74 32.69 5.85
C SER A 9 32.09 33.35 6.19
N ARG A 10 32.63 34.26 5.35
CA ARG A 10 33.95 34.90 5.56
C ARG A 10 33.89 36.36 6.02
N ARG A 11 32.71 36.96 6.21
CA ARG A 11 32.57 38.38 6.57
C ARG A 11 32.15 38.59 8.04
N ASN A 12 32.67 39.67 8.64
CA ASN A 12 32.61 39.98 10.08
C ASN A 12 31.18 40.03 10.66
N GLY A 13 30.95 39.27 11.73
CA GLY A 13 29.77 39.35 12.61
C GLY A 13 30.10 38.83 14.03
N PRO A 14 29.36 39.27 15.07
CA PRO A 14 29.69 39.00 16.47
C PRO A 14 29.58 37.52 16.87
N SER A 15 30.45 37.13 17.81
CA SER A 15 30.94 35.79 18.12
C SER A 15 30.03 34.93 19.03
N THR A 16 28.72 34.89 18.79
CA THR A 16 27.81 34.03 19.59
C THR A 16 26.78 33.36 18.69
N ALA A 17 27.13 32.21 18.13
CA ALA A 17 26.19 31.35 17.39
C ALA A 17 26.10 30.00 18.10
N GLU A 18 24.92 29.71 18.64
CA GLU A 18 24.57 28.44 19.28
C GLU A 18 24.49 27.34 18.21
N ALA A 19 25.14 26.19 18.44
CA ALA A 19 25.17 25.09 17.48
C ALA A 19 23.75 24.55 17.23
N ALA A 20 23.41 24.23 15.98
CA ALA A 20 22.09 23.71 15.59
C ALA A 20 21.86 22.27 16.09
N ILE A 21 21.68 22.09 17.40
CA ILE A 21 21.53 20.80 18.10
C ILE A 21 20.30 20.00 17.66
N ASP A 22 19.32 20.63 17.01
CA ASP A 22 18.05 20.03 16.61
C ASP A 22 17.79 20.06 15.10
N GLN A 23 17.01 19.08 14.63
CA GLN A 23 16.62 18.93 13.23
C GLN A 23 15.88 20.17 12.67
N GLY A 24 15.17 20.92 13.51
CA GLY A 24 14.51 22.18 13.13
C GLY A 24 15.51 23.29 12.81
N THR A 25 16.58 23.42 13.60
CA THR A 25 17.65 24.40 13.36
C THR A 25 18.47 24.08 12.11
N PHE A 26 18.66 22.81 11.76
CA PHE A 26 19.29 22.40 10.49
C PHE A 26 18.42 22.70 9.26
N ARG A 27 17.10 22.55 9.37
CA ARG A 27 16.16 22.80 8.26
C ARG A 27 15.92 24.29 7.99
N ASN A 28 16.05 25.13 9.01
CA ASN A 28 15.73 26.56 8.96
C ASN A 28 16.98 27.46 8.95
N GLN A 29 18.12 26.97 8.44
CA GLN A 29 19.37 27.73 8.47
C GLN A 29 19.31 29.06 7.69
N GLN A 30 18.44 29.17 6.68
CA GLN A 30 18.16 30.43 5.98
C GLN A 30 17.58 31.54 6.88
N ALA A 31 16.93 31.18 7.99
CA ALA A 31 16.32 32.14 8.90
C ALA A 31 17.30 32.70 9.94
N LEU A 32 18.53 32.15 10.00
CA LEU A 32 19.59 32.70 10.84
C LEU A 32 20.07 34.02 10.21
N GLN A 33 19.88 35.14 10.93
CA GLN A 33 20.13 36.50 10.43
C GLN A 33 21.60 36.76 10.04
N SER A 34 22.53 35.87 10.38
CA SER A 34 23.93 35.93 9.94
C SER A 34 24.50 34.50 9.87
N PRO A 35 24.99 34.02 8.72
CA PRO A 35 25.84 32.83 8.72
C PRO A 35 27.05 33.13 9.61
N SER A 36 27.34 32.26 10.58
CA SER A 36 28.52 32.39 11.45
C SER A 36 29.78 32.42 10.58
N ALA A 37 30.93 32.90 11.03
CA ALA A 37 32.08 33.05 10.13
C ALA A 37 33.33 32.37 10.67
N PHE A 38 34.15 31.82 9.77
CA PHE A 38 35.43 31.23 10.12
C PHE A 38 36.59 32.10 9.63
N THR A 39 37.46 32.54 10.55
CA THR A 39 38.73 33.20 10.21
C THR A 39 39.88 32.20 10.30
N ALA A 40 40.90 32.32 9.45
CA ALA A 40 42.04 31.37 9.42
C ALA A 40 42.78 31.20 10.77
N THR A 41 42.54 32.08 11.74
CA THR A 41 43.15 32.06 13.07
C THR A 41 42.42 31.17 14.07
N ASP A 42 41.11 30.97 13.92
CA ASP A 42 40.35 30.12 14.83
C ASP A 42 40.61 28.66 14.46
N ASN A 43 40.77 27.71 15.39
CA ASN A 43 40.95 26.29 14.99
C ASN A 43 39.64 25.50 15.13
N SER A 44 38.82 25.85 16.11
CA SER A 44 37.51 25.22 16.37
C SER A 44 36.55 25.42 15.20
N ALA A 45 36.43 26.65 14.72
CA ALA A 45 35.51 26.97 13.63
C ALA A 45 36.01 26.44 12.26
N PHE A 46 37.31 26.19 12.09
CA PHE A 46 37.87 25.49 10.92
C PHE A 46 37.32 24.07 10.87
N HIS A 47 37.52 23.36 11.99
CA HIS A 47 37.07 21.97 12.12
C HIS A 47 35.57 21.87 11.96
N LEU A 48 34.79 22.83 12.50
CA LEU A 48 33.34 22.85 12.33
C LEU A 48 32.94 23.06 10.85
N ALA A 49 33.57 24.00 10.14
CA ALA A 49 33.30 24.22 8.72
C ALA A 49 33.63 22.98 7.87
N VAL A 50 34.75 22.31 8.15
CA VAL A 50 35.14 21.05 7.49
C VAL A 50 34.11 19.96 7.77
N THR A 51 33.73 19.75 9.04
CA THR A 51 32.71 18.74 9.40
C THR A 51 31.35 19.05 8.79
N ALA A 52 30.95 20.32 8.72
CA ALA A 52 29.72 20.75 8.07
C ALA A 52 29.74 20.47 6.56
N ALA A 53 30.86 20.74 5.88
CA ALA A 53 31.02 20.47 4.45
C ALA A 53 30.95 18.96 4.15
N TYR A 54 31.66 18.12 4.92
CA TYR A 54 31.54 16.67 4.78
C TYR A 54 30.12 16.18 5.01
N ARG A 55 29.44 16.69 6.04
CA ARG A 55 28.06 16.31 6.34
C ARG A 55 27.07 16.76 5.28
N GLN A 56 27.26 17.93 4.68
CA GLN A 56 26.39 18.41 3.62
C GLN A 56 26.57 17.57 2.35
N VAL A 57 27.82 17.36 1.92
CA VAL A 57 28.14 16.67 0.66
C VAL A 57 27.92 15.16 0.78
N PHE A 58 28.36 14.52 1.87
CA PHE A 58 28.23 13.06 2.05
C PHE A 58 26.97 12.66 2.84
N GLY A 59 26.17 13.64 3.27
CA GLY A 59 25.03 13.42 4.14
C GLY A 59 25.46 12.86 5.50
N ASN A 60 24.76 11.84 5.96
CA ASN A 60 25.07 11.18 7.23
C ASN A 60 26.12 10.07 7.10
N VAL A 61 26.68 9.85 5.91
CA VAL A 61 27.77 8.90 5.71
C VAL A 61 29.09 9.61 6.02
N GLN A 62 29.69 9.28 7.15
CA GLN A 62 31.01 9.81 7.48
C GLN A 62 32.10 8.98 6.78
N PRO A 63 33.07 9.63 6.11
CA PRO A 63 34.21 8.94 5.51
C PRO A 63 35.12 8.42 6.62
N MET A 64 35.79 7.28 6.39
CA MET A 64 36.85 6.83 7.29
C MET A 64 38.04 7.78 7.27
N GLU A 65 38.92 7.73 8.28
CA GLU A 65 40.10 8.60 8.34
C GLU A 65 40.99 8.49 7.10
N SER A 66 41.09 7.31 6.50
CA SER A 66 41.84 7.06 5.26
C SER A 66 41.16 7.61 4.00
N GLU A 67 39.84 7.81 4.03
CA GLU A 67 39.04 8.31 2.91
C GLU A 67 38.87 9.83 2.97
N ARG A 68 39.33 10.47 4.06
CA ARG A 68 39.30 11.94 4.21
C ARG A 68 40.35 12.61 3.33
N LEU A 69 39.96 13.72 2.70
CA LEU A 69 40.80 14.52 1.83
C LEU A 69 41.66 15.51 2.63
N LEU A 70 42.62 14.98 3.38
CA LEU A 70 43.52 15.76 4.25
C LEU A 70 44.30 16.85 3.50
N SER A 71 44.65 16.60 2.24
CA SER A 71 45.32 17.58 1.37
C SER A 71 44.41 18.77 1.06
N ALA A 72 43.13 18.53 0.78
CA ALA A 72 42.14 19.57 0.53
C ALA A 72 41.83 20.36 1.81
N GLU A 73 41.72 19.68 2.96
CA GLU A 73 41.57 20.34 4.26
C GLU A 73 42.74 21.29 4.57
N SER A 74 43.98 20.84 4.31
CA SER A 74 45.17 21.66 4.50
C SER A 74 45.21 22.88 3.58
N LYS A 75 44.79 22.73 2.31
CA LYS A 75 44.67 23.84 1.36
C LYS A 75 43.62 24.85 1.80
N LEU A 76 42.47 24.38 2.32
CA LEU A 76 41.42 25.23 2.87
C LEU A 76 41.94 25.99 4.10
N ARG A 77 42.65 25.30 5.00
CA ARG A 77 43.26 25.91 6.20
C ARG A 77 44.22 27.03 5.87
N ASN A 78 45.04 26.85 4.83
CA ASN A 78 45.99 27.83 4.35
C ASN A 78 45.36 28.91 3.46
N ALA A 79 44.02 28.91 3.30
CA ALA A 79 43.27 29.81 2.42
C ALA A 79 43.75 29.80 0.95
N GLN A 80 44.30 28.66 0.49
CA GLN A 80 44.72 28.46 -0.90
C GLN A 80 43.55 28.14 -1.82
N ILE A 81 42.46 27.59 -1.25
CA ILE A 81 41.22 27.27 -1.94
C ILE A 81 40.05 27.90 -1.19
N SER A 82 38.98 28.24 -1.92
CA SER A 82 37.72 28.69 -1.34
C SER A 82 36.92 27.52 -0.76
N VAL A 83 35.86 27.81 0.02
CA VAL A 83 34.94 26.77 0.52
C VAL A 83 34.23 26.09 -0.64
N ARG A 84 33.85 26.85 -1.68
CA ARG A 84 33.30 26.28 -2.93
C ARG A 84 34.28 25.29 -3.57
N ASP A 85 35.54 25.67 -3.71
CA ASP A 85 36.54 24.79 -4.35
C ASP A 85 36.82 23.55 -3.48
N PHE A 86 36.72 23.68 -2.15
CA PHE A 86 36.76 22.53 -1.25
C PHE A 86 35.56 21.60 -1.46
N VAL A 87 34.33 22.14 -1.56
CA VAL A 87 33.12 21.37 -1.91
C VAL A 87 33.25 20.70 -3.28
N ARG A 88 33.86 21.38 -4.26
CA ARG A 88 34.18 20.81 -5.58
C ARG A 88 35.06 19.57 -5.45
N LEU A 89 36.14 19.65 -4.68
CA LEU A 89 37.04 18.51 -4.43
C LEU A 89 36.35 17.36 -3.67
N LEU A 90 35.44 17.66 -2.73
CA LEU A 90 34.65 16.64 -2.04
C LEU A 90 33.72 15.91 -3.02
N ALA A 91 33.02 16.63 -3.88
CA ALA A 91 32.08 16.06 -4.84
C ALA A 91 32.78 15.30 -5.98
N GLN A 92 33.99 15.71 -6.39
CA GLN A 92 34.81 15.00 -7.38
C GLN A 92 35.56 13.79 -6.80
N SER A 93 35.49 13.57 -5.49
CA SER A 93 36.19 12.45 -4.85
C SER A 93 35.63 11.09 -5.27
N ASP A 94 36.51 10.08 -5.31
CA ASP A 94 36.12 8.69 -5.56
C ASP A 94 35.10 8.17 -4.53
N PHE A 95 35.18 8.65 -3.30
CA PHE A 95 34.23 8.32 -2.24
C PHE A 95 32.81 8.79 -2.56
N TYR A 96 32.65 10.02 -3.04
CA TYR A 96 31.35 10.53 -3.46
C TYR A 96 30.86 9.81 -4.72
N ARG A 97 31.72 9.68 -5.73
CA ARG A 97 31.41 9.07 -7.02
C ARG A 97 30.91 7.64 -6.87
N SER A 98 31.60 6.80 -6.11
CA SER A 98 31.22 5.38 -5.93
C SER A 98 29.83 5.20 -5.27
N ARG A 99 29.44 6.09 -4.35
CA ARG A 99 28.20 5.95 -3.57
C ARG A 99 27.00 6.67 -4.15
N PHE A 100 27.19 7.87 -4.70
CA PHE A 100 26.09 8.75 -5.11
C PHE A 100 25.92 8.81 -6.63
N PHE A 101 26.92 8.39 -7.40
CA PHE A 101 26.85 8.34 -8.87
C PHE A 101 26.81 6.89 -9.39
N GLU A 102 27.81 6.06 -9.08
CA GLU A 102 27.93 4.72 -9.68
C GLU A 102 26.93 3.69 -9.12
N ALA A 103 26.57 3.79 -7.84
CA ALA A 103 25.63 2.87 -7.19
C ALA A 103 24.14 3.18 -7.48
N VAL A 104 23.86 4.23 -8.24
CA VAL A 104 22.57 4.91 -8.28
C VAL A 104 22.14 5.17 -9.74
N THR A 105 20.83 5.27 -10.02
CA THR A 105 20.37 5.59 -11.39
C THR A 105 20.68 7.05 -11.76
N PRO A 106 20.88 7.39 -13.06
CA PRO A 106 21.24 8.76 -13.46
C PRO A 106 20.28 9.84 -12.93
N HIS A 107 18.97 9.60 -12.98
CA HIS A 107 17.98 10.52 -12.41
C HIS A 107 18.15 10.69 -10.89
N ARG A 108 18.46 9.61 -10.16
CA ARG A 108 18.66 9.67 -8.71
C ARG A 108 20.00 10.32 -8.35
N ALA A 109 21.04 10.14 -9.16
CA ALA A 109 22.32 10.82 -9.00
C ALA A 109 22.14 12.34 -9.11
N VAL A 110 21.42 12.80 -10.15
CA VAL A 110 21.05 14.22 -10.32
C VAL A 110 20.22 14.73 -9.13
N GLU A 111 19.20 13.99 -8.68
CA GLU A 111 18.41 14.37 -7.48
C GLU A 111 19.29 14.58 -6.24
N LEU A 112 20.29 13.72 -6.04
CA LEU A 112 21.21 13.80 -4.91
C LEU A 112 22.21 14.94 -5.09
N ASN A 113 22.72 15.19 -6.29
CA ASN A 113 23.59 16.34 -6.59
C ASN A 113 22.90 17.67 -6.28
N PHE A 114 21.64 17.84 -6.71
CA PHE A 114 20.82 19.00 -6.35
C PHE A 114 20.67 19.17 -4.83
N LYS A 115 20.45 18.05 -4.12
CA LYS A 115 20.35 18.05 -2.65
C LYS A 115 21.67 18.42 -1.97
N HIS A 116 22.78 17.83 -2.37
CA HIS A 116 24.08 17.97 -1.71
C HIS A 116 24.76 19.30 -2.03
N LEU A 117 24.69 19.76 -3.28
CA LEU A 117 25.40 20.95 -3.76
C LEU A 117 24.55 22.22 -3.68
N LEU A 118 23.26 22.17 -4.06
CA LEU A 118 22.37 23.34 -4.10
C LEU A 118 21.39 23.39 -2.91
N GLY A 119 21.30 22.32 -2.11
CA GLY A 119 20.45 22.28 -0.93
C GLY A 119 18.94 22.23 -1.22
N ARG A 120 18.54 22.04 -2.48
CA ARG A 120 17.13 21.98 -2.92
C ARG A 120 16.86 20.77 -3.81
N PRO A 121 15.59 20.34 -3.96
CA PRO A 121 15.21 19.43 -5.02
C PRO A 121 15.18 20.11 -6.41
N PRO A 122 15.18 19.34 -7.50
CA PRO A 122 14.94 19.85 -8.86
C PRO A 122 13.53 20.46 -9.01
N ARG A 123 13.43 21.56 -9.78
CA ARG A 123 12.18 22.31 -9.99
C ARG A 123 11.25 21.62 -10.96
N ASN A 124 11.78 21.10 -12.07
CA ASN A 124 11.00 20.50 -13.15
C ASN A 124 11.79 19.34 -13.77
N GLU A 125 11.10 18.48 -14.52
CA GLU A 125 11.76 17.39 -15.26
C GLU A 125 12.79 17.90 -16.27
N ALA A 126 12.56 19.10 -16.82
CA ALA A 126 13.49 19.75 -17.73
C ALA A 126 14.89 19.95 -17.11
N GLU A 127 14.98 20.35 -15.83
CA GLU A 127 16.28 20.49 -15.13
C GLU A 127 16.99 19.14 -15.07
N ILE A 128 16.28 18.07 -14.68
CA ILE A 128 16.88 16.73 -14.60
C ILE A 128 17.34 16.27 -15.98
N SER A 129 16.51 16.43 -17.01
CA SER A 129 16.84 15.99 -18.36
C SER A 129 18.09 16.69 -18.91
N ALA A 130 18.29 17.98 -18.60
CA ALA A 130 19.45 18.74 -19.02
C ALA A 130 20.74 18.22 -18.36
N HIS A 131 20.71 17.95 -17.05
CA HIS A 131 21.86 17.39 -16.34
C HIS A 131 22.14 15.93 -16.75
N VAL A 132 21.12 15.12 -16.99
CA VAL A 132 21.31 13.75 -17.51
C VAL A 132 21.94 13.78 -18.91
N ALA A 133 21.54 14.72 -19.77
CA ALA A 133 22.18 14.90 -21.07
C ALA A 133 23.64 15.35 -20.94
N LEU A 134 23.93 16.25 -19.99
CA LEU A 134 25.30 16.72 -19.72
C LEU A 134 26.21 15.61 -19.20
N ILE A 135 25.71 14.75 -18.30
CA ILE A 135 26.44 13.55 -17.84
C ILE A 135 26.81 12.66 -19.04
N ALA A 136 25.90 12.53 -20.01
CA ALA A 136 26.11 11.69 -21.17
C ALA A 136 27.10 12.29 -22.19
N SER A 137 27.15 13.63 -22.34
CA SER A 137 28.06 14.30 -23.27
C SER A 137 29.46 14.52 -22.70
N ASP A 138 29.54 15.10 -21.50
CA ASP A 138 30.76 15.70 -20.95
C ASP A 138 31.27 14.97 -19.69
N GLY A 139 30.48 14.02 -19.19
CA GLY A 139 30.84 13.16 -18.06
C GLY A 139 30.54 13.76 -16.69
N TYR A 140 30.98 13.04 -15.66
CA TYR A 140 30.64 13.31 -14.26
C TYR A 140 31.23 14.62 -13.72
N GLU A 141 32.50 14.91 -14.01
CA GLU A 141 33.17 16.11 -13.48
C GLU A 141 32.55 17.40 -14.04
N ALA A 142 32.17 17.38 -15.31
CA ALA A 142 31.46 18.49 -15.96
C ALA A 142 30.10 18.75 -15.30
N GLU A 143 29.38 17.70 -14.91
CA GLU A 143 28.10 17.82 -14.20
C GLU A 143 28.28 18.52 -12.85
N ILE A 144 29.27 18.11 -12.06
CA ILE A 144 29.57 18.73 -10.76
C ILE A 144 29.95 20.21 -10.90
N ASN A 145 30.80 20.53 -11.89
CA ASN A 145 31.19 21.90 -12.16
C ASN A 145 30.00 22.76 -12.58
N SER A 146 29.08 22.21 -13.38
CA SER A 146 27.85 22.92 -13.81
C SER A 146 27.00 23.40 -12.63
N TYR A 147 26.96 22.69 -11.50
CA TYR A 147 26.23 23.15 -10.32
C TYR A 147 26.96 24.26 -9.56
N LEU A 148 28.27 24.09 -9.36
CA LEU A 148 29.09 25.01 -8.52
C LEU A 148 29.41 26.33 -9.24
N ASP A 149 29.47 26.30 -10.56
CA ASP A 149 29.72 27.48 -11.40
C ASP A 149 28.41 28.19 -11.81
N SER A 150 27.25 27.70 -11.33
CA SER A 150 25.95 28.32 -11.60
C SER A 150 25.74 29.62 -10.82
N ASP A 151 25.10 30.60 -11.44
CA ASP A 151 24.74 31.89 -10.81
C ASP A 151 23.88 31.70 -9.55
N GLU A 152 23.10 30.63 -9.50
CA GLU A 152 22.29 30.26 -8.33
C GLU A 152 23.15 29.91 -7.12
N TYR A 153 24.22 29.13 -7.31
CA TYR A 153 25.15 28.79 -6.23
C TYR A 153 25.84 30.04 -5.68
N PHE A 154 26.28 30.94 -6.57
CA PHE A 154 26.89 32.21 -6.18
C PHE A 154 25.95 33.11 -5.39
N THR A 155 24.68 33.19 -5.81
CA THR A 155 23.68 34.06 -5.16
C THR A 155 23.28 33.53 -3.77
N SER A 156 23.22 32.21 -3.61
CA SER A 156 22.76 31.56 -2.37
C SER A 156 23.88 31.35 -1.34
N PHE A 157 25.06 30.93 -1.78
CA PHE A 157 26.18 30.57 -0.91
C PHE A 157 27.42 31.45 -1.12
N GLY A 158 27.68 31.88 -2.36
CA GLY A 158 28.93 32.55 -2.71
C GLY A 158 30.14 31.59 -2.63
N GLU A 159 31.35 32.12 -2.43
CA GLU A 159 32.57 31.29 -2.45
C GLU A 159 32.99 30.74 -1.08
N ASP A 160 32.53 31.39 -0.02
CA ASP A 160 33.02 31.17 1.34
C ASP A 160 31.99 30.51 2.27
N THR A 161 30.83 30.14 1.74
CA THR A 161 29.74 29.54 2.54
C THR A 161 29.57 28.08 2.21
N VAL A 162 29.52 27.23 3.24
CA VAL A 162 29.18 25.81 3.07
C VAL A 162 27.71 25.70 2.65
N PRO A 163 27.38 24.92 1.62
CA PRO A 163 25.98 24.74 1.21
C PRO A 163 25.12 24.21 2.35
N TYR A 164 23.85 24.60 2.35
CA TYR A 164 22.88 24.18 3.35
C TYR A 164 21.52 23.97 2.69
N ALA A 165 20.60 23.30 3.39
CA ALA A 165 19.27 23.02 2.85
C ALA A 165 18.45 24.30 2.65
N THR A 166 18.04 24.58 1.42
CA THR A 166 17.28 25.78 1.03
C THR A 166 15.80 25.51 0.73
N GLY A 167 15.45 24.25 0.43
CA GLY A 167 14.11 23.88 -0.04
C GLY A 167 12.99 23.80 1.02
N TRP A 168 13.24 24.12 2.30
CA TRP A 168 12.23 24.01 3.36
C TRP A 168 11.38 25.27 3.56
N ASN A 169 11.90 26.45 3.23
CA ASN A 169 11.21 27.71 3.50
C ASN A 169 10.42 28.26 2.30
N SER A 170 10.21 27.44 1.26
CA SER A 170 9.46 27.81 0.04
C SER A 170 9.77 29.23 -0.42
N PRO A 171 11.01 29.51 -0.86
CA PRO A 171 11.44 30.87 -1.15
C PRO A 171 10.58 31.51 -2.25
N VAL A 172 10.43 32.83 -2.19
CA VAL A 172 9.57 33.60 -3.09
C VAL A 172 10.00 33.37 -4.54
N GLY A 173 9.04 33.02 -5.40
CA GLY A 173 9.28 32.70 -6.81
C GLY A 173 9.34 31.19 -7.11
N GLU A 174 9.38 30.33 -6.10
CA GLU A 174 9.39 28.88 -6.28
C GLU A 174 8.00 28.22 -6.21
N PRO A 175 7.80 27.09 -6.91
CA PRO A 175 6.60 26.27 -6.75
C PRO A 175 6.48 25.68 -5.33
N GLN A 176 5.27 25.67 -4.78
CA GLN A 176 4.96 25.01 -3.49
C GLN A 176 5.34 23.51 -3.46
N ALA A 177 5.40 22.86 -4.64
CA ALA A 177 5.83 21.47 -4.78
C ALA A 177 7.27 21.23 -4.27
N ILE A 178 8.12 22.25 -4.24
CA ILE A 178 9.50 22.15 -3.72
C ILE A 178 9.50 21.68 -2.27
N PHE A 179 8.59 22.18 -1.43
CA PHE A 179 8.48 21.75 -0.04
C PHE A 179 8.19 20.25 0.08
N ASN A 180 7.24 19.75 -0.73
CA ASN A 180 6.89 18.33 -0.71
C ASN A 180 8.03 17.46 -1.23
N ARG A 181 8.78 17.93 -2.22
CA ARG A 181 9.95 17.24 -2.79
C ARG A 181 11.15 17.27 -1.85
N SER A 182 11.40 18.39 -1.17
CA SER A 182 12.46 18.51 -0.18
C SER A 182 12.20 17.58 1.00
N ALA A 183 10.94 17.49 1.45
CA ALA A 183 10.52 16.53 2.46
C ALA A 183 10.70 15.06 2.01
N ALA A 184 10.43 14.74 0.75
CA ALA A 184 10.63 13.40 0.21
C ALA A 184 12.12 12.99 0.12
N LEU A 185 13.02 13.92 -0.24
CA LEU A 185 14.46 13.71 -0.30
C LEU A 185 15.14 13.75 1.08
N GLN A 186 14.60 14.48 2.05
CA GLN A 186 15.16 14.68 3.40
C GLN A 186 14.23 14.11 4.49
N GLN A 187 13.97 12.79 4.41
CA GLN A 187 13.01 12.08 5.27
C GLN A 187 13.34 12.19 6.77
N SER A 188 14.58 11.87 7.16
CA SER A 188 15.00 11.80 8.58
C SER A 188 16.41 12.35 8.79
N PHE A 189 16.66 12.97 9.95
CA PHE A 189 17.97 13.55 10.30
C PHE A 189 19.09 12.53 10.37
N ALA A 190 18.79 11.27 10.73
CA ALA A 190 19.76 10.19 10.85
C ALA A 190 19.73 9.21 9.66
N ALA A 191 18.86 9.41 8.67
CA ALA A 191 18.82 8.51 7.51
C ALA A 191 19.99 8.82 6.57
N SER A 192 20.66 7.78 6.09
CA SER A 192 21.65 7.90 5.03
C SER A 192 20.97 7.86 3.67
N ASP A 193 21.40 8.71 2.74
CA ASP A 193 20.93 8.71 1.35
C ASP A 193 21.23 7.40 0.63
N THR A 194 22.33 6.74 0.97
CA THR A 194 22.70 5.43 0.41
C THR A 194 21.77 4.31 0.89
N ALA A 195 21.07 4.49 2.02
CA ALA A 195 20.16 3.49 2.57
C ALA A 195 18.73 3.59 1.98
N ILE A 196 18.41 4.68 1.28
CA ILE A 196 17.07 4.97 0.77
C ILE A 196 16.82 4.30 -0.61
N GLY A 197 17.83 3.62 -1.16
CA GLY A 197 17.76 2.88 -2.43
C GLY A 197 18.32 3.67 -3.61
N SER A 198 18.53 2.97 -4.73
CA SER A 198 19.22 3.50 -5.92
C SER A 198 18.31 4.19 -6.94
N GLN A 199 16.99 4.14 -6.76
CA GLN A 199 16.00 4.67 -7.70
C GLN A 199 15.57 6.10 -7.35
N SER A 200 15.14 6.85 -8.36
CA SER A 200 14.66 8.24 -8.23
C SER A 200 13.42 8.33 -7.33
N LEU A 201 13.41 9.25 -6.37
CA LEU A 201 12.24 9.47 -5.51
C LEU A 201 11.23 10.44 -6.12
N LEU A 202 11.69 11.32 -7.02
CA LEU A 202 10.90 12.44 -7.53
C LEU A 202 10.42 12.24 -8.97
N LEU A 203 11.02 11.35 -9.77
CA LEU A 203 10.68 11.15 -11.18
C LEU A 203 9.18 10.99 -11.43
N ARG A 204 8.49 10.14 -10.66
CA ARG A 204 7.04 9.94 -10.83
C ARG A 204 6.23 11.22 -10.49
N ASN A 205 6.68 12.00 -9.52
CA ASN A 205 6.08 13.29 -9.19
C ASN A 205 6.37 14.36 -10.26
N LEU A 206 7.58 14.36 -10.83
CA LEU A 206 7.99 15.34 -11.83
C LEU A 206 7.31 15.11 -13.19
N VAL A 207 7.20 13.86 -13.62
CA VAL A 207 6.60 13.51 -14.92
C VAL A 207 5.07 13.55 -14.87
N ASN A 208 4.45 12.95 -13.84
CA ASN A 208 3.01 12.73 -13.80
C ASN A 208 2.26 13.58 -12.77
N GLY A 209 2.95 14.48 -12.05
CA GLY A 209 2.34 15.24 -10.95
C GLY A 209 1.84 14.38 -9.79
N ALA A 210 2.30 13.12 -9.68
CA ALA A 210 1.84 12.19 -8.66
C ALA A 210 2.12 12.73 -7.25
N GLN A 211 1.17 12.61 -6.32
CA GLN A 211 1.31 13.12 -4.96
C GLN A 211 2.49 12.43 -4.22
N LEU A 212 3.35 13.24 -3.60
CA LEU A 212 4.41 12.75 -2.72
C LEU A 212 3.86 12.59 -1.30
N SER A 213 3.99 11.38 -0.75
CA SER A 213 3.63 11.12 0.63
C SER A 213 4.80 11.50 1.54
N ILE A 214 4.60 12.53 2.38
CA ILE A 214 5.57 12.90 3.41
C ILE A 214 5.49 11.85 4.52
N LYS A 215 6.52 11.00 4.62
CA LYS A 215 6.65 10.08 5.74
C LYS A 215 7.00 10.89 6.98
N VAL A 216 6.02 11.07 7.86
CA VAL A 216 6.30 11.59 9.20
C VAL A 216 7.17 10.53 9.88
N PRO A 217 8.37 10.86 10.39
CA PRO A 217 9.17 9.90 11.13
C PRO A 217 8.31 9.35 12.26
N ALA A 218 8.28 8.02 12.40
CA ALA A 218 7.65 7.37 13.53
C ALA A 218 8.36 7.91 14.77
N GLN A 219 7.74 8.86 15.46
CA GLN A 219 8.29 9.37 16.70
C GLN A 219 8.53 8.15 17.60
N VAL A 220 9.75 8.01 18.08
CA VAL A 220 10.00 7.23 19.29
C VAL A 220 9.21 7.95 20.37
N TYR A 221 7.94 7.61 20.53
CA TYR A 221 7.19 7.90 21.73
C TYR A 221 7.94 7.18 22.85
N ARG A 222 8.89 7.88 23.47
CA ARG A 222 9.24 7.60 24.86
C ARG A 222 7.92 7.68 25.61
N SER A 223 7.57 6.56 26.23
CA SER A 223 6.37 6.38 27.03
C SER A 223 6.22 7.52 28.05
N ALA A 224 5.47 8.55 27.69
CA ALA A 224 4.90 9.50 28.61
C ALA A 224 3.40 9.44 28.39
N THR A 225 2.72 8.83 29.36
CA THR A 225 1.27 8.69 29.42
C THR A 225 0.64 10.09 29.48
N ALA A 226 0.05 10.55 28.38
CA ALA A 226 -0.91 11.66 28.38
C ALA A 226 -1.94 11.47 27.24
N PRO A 227 -3.21 11.85 27.45
CA PRO A 227 -4.32 11.34 26.67
C PRO A 227 -4.52 12.10 25.35
N ARG A 228 -4.71 11.31 24.28
CA ARG A 228 -5.65 11.51 23.17
C ARG A 228 -5.47 12.72 22.23
N ALA A 229 -5.18 12.44 20.96
CA ALA A 229 -5.88 13.02 19.79
C ALA A 229 -5.56 12.17 18.54
N GLY A 230 -6.56 11.94 17.68
CA GLY A 230 -6.51 10.99 16.59
C GLY A 230 -5.56 11.37 15.44
N GLY A 231 -4.94 10.35 14.85
CA GLY A 231 -4.14 10.45 13.64
C GLY A 231 -3.64 9.06 13.24
N VAL A 232 -4.02 8.61 12.04
CA VAL A 232 -3.74 7.28 11.49
C VAL A 232 -2.24 7.14 11.20
N SER A 233 -1.56 6.24 11.91
CA SER A 233 -0.19 5.81 11.61
C SER A 233 -0.24 4.42 10.99
N SER A 234 0.05 4.34 9.68
CA SER A 234 0.34 3.10 8.98
C SER A 234 1.81 2.73 9.22
N GLY A 235 2.03 1.72 10.06
CA GLY A 235 3.35 1.13 10.27
C GLY A 235 3.45 0.43 11.61
N SER A 236 2.97 -0.82 11.70
CA SER A 236 3.23 -1.64 12.88
C SER A 236 4.73 -1.83 13.10
N PRO A 237 5.26 -1.54 14.29
CA PRO A 237 6.61 -1.95 14.64
C PRO A 237 6.62 -3.48 14.84
N ARG A 238 7.61 -4.15 14.25
CA ARG A 238 7.89 -5.57 14.51
C ARG A 238 8.38 -5.71 15.96
N GLY A 239 7.45 -5.97 16.86
CA GLY A 239 7.71 -6.42 18.22
C GLY A 239 7.90 -7.93 18.24
N VAL A 240 8.94 -8.34 18.98
CA VAL A 240 9.40 -9.70 19.24
C VAL A 240 8.29 -10.55 19.89
N PHE A 241 8.25 -11.85 19.54
CA PHE A 241 7.35 -12.96 19.94
C PHE A 241 6.06 -13.14 19.12
N ASP A 242 6.10 -14.09 18.17
CA ASP A 242 4.92 -14.67 17.53
C ASP A 242 4.32 -15.80 18.41
N PRO A 243 2.98 -15.88 18.56
CA PRO A 243 2.33 -16.98 19.26
C PRO A 243 2.43 -18.28 18.45
N VAL A 244 2.97 -19.34 19.08
CA VAL A 244 3.03 -20.69 18.52
C VAL A 244 1.60 -21.21 18.28
N GLN A 245 1.29 -21.55 17.02
CA GLN A 245 0.03 -22.22 16.68
C GLN A 245 0.11 -23.71 17.04
N ARG A 246 -0.93 -24.23 17.69
CA ARG A 246 -1.04 -25.66 18.02
C ARG A 246 -1.35 -26.47 16.76
N ALA A 247 -0.55 -27.50 16.50
CA ALA A 247 -0.93 -28.57 15.59
C ALA A 247 -2.22 -29.22 16.10
N SER A 248 -3.30 -29.12 15.32
CA SER A 248 -4.58 -29.74 15.65
C SER A 248 -4.60 -31.17 15.12
N ALA A 249 -5.23 -32.02 15.93
CA ALA A 249 -5.27 -33.46 15.84
C ALA A 249 -5.90 -34.00 14.54
N ASP A 250 -5.23 -34.97 13.93
CA ASP A 250 -5.81 -35.88 12.95
C ASP A 250 -6.85 -36.79 13.63
N GLY A 251 -8.12 -36.50 13.36
CA GLY A 251 -9.23 -37.44 13.51
C GLY A 251 -9.65 -37.87 12.11
N GLY A 252 -9.29 -39.09 11.73
CA GLY A 252 -9.51 -39.65 10.40
C GLY A 252 -10.98 -39.90 10.06
N ASP A 253 -11.65 -38.89 9.52
CA ASP A 253 -12.93 -39.04 8.82
C ASP A 253 -12.71 -39.11 7.30
N SER A 254 -13.20 -40.19 6.71
CA SER A 254 -13.11 -40.52 5.29
C SER A 254 -14.26 -39.91 4.49
N ALA A 255 -14.40 -38.58 4.54
CA ALA A 255 -15.10 -37.84 3.48
C ALA A 255 -14.09 -37.47 2.39
N PRO A 256 -14.48 -37.29 1.11
CA PRO A 256 -13.59 -36.78 0.07
C PRO A 256 -13.37 -35.26 0.26
N MET A 257 -13.01 -34.86 1.47
CA MET A 257 -12.57 -33.54 1.86
C MET A 257 -11.15 -33.77 2.36
N ARG A 258 -10.15 -33.56 1.49
CA ARG A 258 -8.75 -33.58 1.92
C ARG A 258 -8.57 -32.68 3.14
N GLY A 259 -7.92 -33.19 4.17
CA GLY A 259 -7.66 -32.51 5.45
C GLY A 259 -6.72 -31.30 5.41
N ASP A 260 -6.60 -30.61 4.27
CA ASP A 260 -5.89 -29.34 4.21
C ASP A 260 -6.87 -28.21 4.58
N LEU A 261 -6.78 -27.72 5.82
CA LEU A 261 -7.62 -26.66 6.40
C LEU A 261 -7.63 -25.30 5.62
N TYR A 262 -6.92 -25.18 4.50
CA TYR A 262 -6.85 -23.98 3.67
C TYR A 262 -6.80 -24.27 2.16
N VAL A 263 -7.33 -25.42 1.71
CA VAL A 263 -7.44 -25.71 0.28
C VAL A 263 -8.91 -25.61 -0.11
N GLY A 264 -9.31 -24.39 -0.42
CA GLY A 264 -10.55 -24.09 -1.09
C GLY A 264 -10.46 -22.68 -1.66
N PHE A 265 -10.90 -22.50 -2.91
CA PHE A 265 -11.16 -21.23 -3.60
C PHE A 265 -10.19 -20.06 -3.27
N GLY A 266 -9.10 -19.97 -4.01
CA GLY A 266 -8.14 -18.88 -3.92
C GLY A 266 -6.73 -19.32 -4.31
N LEU A 267 -5.86 -18.34 -4.57
CA LEU A 267 -4.48 -18.39 -5.06
C LEU A 267 -3.55 -19.57 -4.62
N GLY A 268 -3.89 -20.31 -3.57
CA GLY A 268 -3.15 -21.50 -3.13
C GLY A 268 -3.42 -22.76 -3.97
N GLN A 269 -4.57 -22.85 -4.65
CA GLN A 269 -4.85 -23.90 -5.63
C GLN A 269 -4.41 -23.43 -7.02
N ARG A 270 -3.27 -23.96 -7.51
CA ARG A 270 -2.83 -23.71 -8.90
C ARG A 270 -3.80 -24.29 -9.94
N GLN A 271 -4.61 -25.27 -9.54
CA GLN A 271 -5.67 -25.88 -10.34
C GLN A 271 -6.95 -25.87 -9.52
N GLN A 272 -7.99 -25.25 -10.06
CA GLN A 272 -9.30 -25.22 -9.44
C GLN A 272 -10.01 -26.55 -9.70
N GLU A 273 -10.77 -27.04 -8.72
CA GLU A 273 -11.58 -28.24 -8.89
C GLU A 273 -12.67 -27.98 -9.94
N VAL A 274 -12.76 -28.90 -10.91
CA VAL A 274 -13.75 -28.87 -11.98
C VAL A 274 -14.81 -29.90 -11.64
N TYR A 275 -16.07 -29.47 -11.59
CA TYR A 275 -17.20 -30.35 -11.39
C TYR A 275 -17.98 -30.47 -12.68
N GLU A 276 -18.14 -31.69 -13.16
CA GLU A 276 -18.88 -32.03 -14.38
C GLU A 276 -19.98 -33.02 -14.03
N ARG A 277 -21.13 -32.86 -14.68
CA ARG A 277 -22.23 -33.82 -14.61
C ARG A 277 -21.97 -35.01 -15.53
N CYS A 278 -22.01 -36.21 -14.98
CA CYS A 278 -21.86 -37.44 -15.73
C CYS A 278 -23.17 -38.24 -15.81
N PRO A 279 -23.41 -39.01 -16.89
CA PRO A 279 -24.52 -39.95 -16.95
C PRO A 279 -24.39 -41.01 -15.85
N GLY A 280 -25.41 -41.13 -14.98
CA GLY A 280 -25.44 -42.11 -13.89
C GLY A 280 -24.99 -41.59 -12.52
N ASP A 281 -24.81 -40.27 -12.36
CA ASP A 281 -24.49 -39.65 -11.07
C ASP A 281 -25.52 -40.02 -9.97
N SER A 282 -25.01 -40.28 -8.76
CA SER A 282 -25.86 -40.56 -7.60
C SER A 282 -26.59 -39.30 -7.10
N ALA A 283 -27.66 -39.47 -6.34
CA ALA A 283 -28.39 -38.34 -5.76
C ALA A 283 -27.50 -37.42 -4.91
N ASP A 284 -26.52 -37.99 -4.19
CA ASP A 284 -25.56 -37.22 -3.40
C ASP A 284 -24.62 -36.41 -4.28
N GLN A 285 -24.14 -36.96 -5.40
CA GLN A 285 -23.30 -36.25 -6.37
C GLN A 285 -24.07 -35.09 -7.04
N ILE A 286 -25.31 -35.32 -7.43
CA ILE A 286 -26.20 -34.28 -7.95
C ILE A 286 -26.38 -33.17 -6.90
N SER A 287 -26.57 -33.54 -5.63
CA SER A 287 -26.69 -32.55 -4.55
C SER A 287 -25.40 -31.73 -4.35
N ALA A 288 -24.23 -32.35 -4.54
CA ALA A 288 -22.94 -31.68 -4.47
C ALA A 288 -22.75 -30.72 -5.65
N LEU A 289 -23.12 -31.13 -6.87
CA LEU A 289 -23.14 -30.27 -8.07
C LEU A 289 -24.05 -29.06 -7.88
N THR A 290 -25.27 -29.28 -7.36
CA THR A 290 -26.20 -28.19 -7.04
C THR A 290 -25.57 -27.17 -6.09
N ARG A 291 -24.92 -27.63 -5.01
CA ARG A 291 -24.21 -26.74 -4.07
C ARG A 291 -23.04 -26.00 -4.74
N ALA A 292 -22.29 -26.67 -5.62
CA ALA A 292 -21.18 -26.06 -6.35
C ALA A 292 -21.67 -24.95 -7.29
N VAL A 293 -22.78 -25.16 -8.01
CA VAL A 293 -23.40 -24.15 -8.89
C VAL A 293 -23.84 -22.93 -8.09
N TYR A 294 -24.59 -23.12 -7.00
CA TYR A 294 -24.98 -21.98 -6.15
C TYR A 294 -23.78 -21.25 -5.58
N ARG A 295 -22.75 -21.99 -5.16
CA ARG A 295 -21.54 -21.39 -4.61
C ARG A 295 -20.83 -20.50 -5.63
N GLN A 296 -20.71 -20.96 -6.87
CA GLN A 296 -20.08 -20.22 -7.96
C GLN A 296 -20.92 -19.02 -8.39
N VAL A 297 -22.20 -19.26 -8.72
CA VAL A 297 -23.08 -18.24 -9.32
C VAL A 297 -23.45 -17.19 -8.28
N LEU A 298 -23.77 -17.58 -7.03
CA LEU A 298 -24.14 -16.61 -6.00
C LEU A 298 -22.94 -15.96 -5.30
N GLY A 299 -21.70 -16.28 -5.67
CA GLY A 299 -20.51 -15.60 -5.14
C GLY A 299 -20.19 -15.93 -3.69
N ASN A 300 -20.36 -17.20 -3.30
CA ASN A 300 -20.02 -17.76 -1.99
C ASN A 300 -20.70 -17.20 -0.70
N PRO A 301 -21.93 -16.68 -0.71
CA PRO A 301 -22.73 -16.44 0.49
C PRO A 301 -23.42 -17.72 0.97
N HIS A 302 -23.85 -17.74 2.22
CA HIS A 302 -24.78 -18.76 2.70
C HIS A 302 -26.15 -18.57 2.02
N VAL A 303 -26.63 -19.63 1.36
CA VAL A 303 -27.93 -19.65 0.68
C VAL A 303 -28.95 -20.25 1.65
N MET A 304 -30.02 -19.50 1.93
CA MET A 304 -31.13 -19.99 2.75
C MET A 304 -32.04 -20.91 1.92
N GLU A 305 -32.80 -21.79 2.58
CA GLU A 305 -33.72 -22.69 1.88
C GLU A 305 -34.77 -21.95 1.04
N SER A 306 -35.19 -20.75 1.46
CA SER A 306 -36.12 -19.90 0.72
C SER A 306 -35.53 -19.25 -0.52
N GLU A 307 -34.20 -19.13 -0.59
CA GLU A 307 -33.46 -18.52 -1.71
C GLU A 307 -33.04 -19.56 -2.76
N ARG A 308 -33.39 -20.83 -2.52
CA ARG A 308 -33.13 -21.92 -3.45
C ARG A 308 -34.27 -22.03 -4.45
N SER A 309 -33.92 -22.08 -5.73
CA SER A 309 -34.89 -22.32 -6.80
C SER A 309 -35.21 -23.81 -6.89
N LEU A 310 -36.15 -24.26 -6.04
CA LEU A 310 -36.53 -25.68 -5.96
C LEU A 310 -36.98 -26.25 -7.31
N THR A 311 -37.68 -25.47 -8.13
CA THR A 311 -38.13 -25.89 -9.47
C THR A 311 -36.94 -26.20 -10.39
N ALA A 312 -35.92 -25.34 -10.39
CA ALA A 312 -34.72 -25.53 -11.21
C ALA A 312 -33.89 -26.72 -10.71
N GLU A 313 -33.81 -26.91 -9.38
CA GLU A 313 -33.12 -28.06 -8.79
C GLU A 313 -33.77 -29.39 -9.14
N SER A 314 -35.11 -29.48 -9.08
CA SER A 314 -35.83 -30.69 -9.49
C SER A 314 -35.62 -31.00 -10.97
N GLN A 315 -35.68 -29.99 -11.84
CA GLN A 315 -35.43 -30.16 -13.27
C GLN A 315 -34.00 -30.59 -13.58
N PHE A 316 -33.02 -30.09 -12.82
CA PHE A 316 -31.63 -30.52 -12.91
C PHE A 316 -31.44 -31.96 -12.44
N ALA A 317 -31.99 -32.31 -11.26
CA ALA A 317 -31.91 -33.65 -10.69
C ALA A 317 -32.55 -34.72 -11.59
N GLU A 318 -33.68 -34.42 -12.21
CA GLU A 318 -34.35 -35.31 -13.16
C GLU A 318 -33.64 -35.42 -14.52
N GLY A 319 -32.63 -34.59 -14.79
CA GLY A 319 -31.90 -34.61 -16.07
C GLY A 319 -32.57 -33.85 -17.21
N ARG A 320 -33.60 -33.04 -16.93
CA ARG A 320 -34.21 -32.17 -17.94
C ARG A 320 -33.35 -30.95 -18.26
N PHE A 321 -32.61 -30.44 -17.27
CA PHE A 321 -31.65 -29.37 -17.47
C PHE A 321 -30.21 -29.89 -17.58
N SER A 322 -29.47 -29.35 -18.55
CA SER A 322 -28.01 -29.40 -18.52
C SER A 322 -27.47 -28.51 -17.41
N THR A 323 -26.19 -28.65 -17.06
CA THR A 323 -25.56 -27.78 -16.07
C THR A 323 -25.59 -26.31 -16.52
N ARG A 324 -25.44 -26.06 -17.84
CA ARG A 324 -25.60 -24.72 -18.42
C ARG A 324 -27.02 -24.15 -18.22
N GLU A 325 -28.06 -24.91 -18.53
CA GLU A 325 -29.44 -24.47 -18.34
C GLU A 325 -29.77 -24.20 -16.87
N PHE A 326 -29.22 -25.04 -15.98
CA PHE A 326 -29.35 -24.82 -14.54
C PHE A 326 -28.64 -23.54 -14.07
N VAL A 327 -27.41 -23.28 -14.55
CA VAL A 327 -26.69 -22.02 -14.29
C VAL A 327 -27.48 -20.82 -14.80
N ARG A 328 -28.08 -20.90 -16.00
CA ARG A 328 -28.95 -19.85 -16.55
C ARG A 328 -30.15 -19.59 -15.64
N ALA A 329 -30.85 -20.63 -15.21
CA ALA A 329 -32.00 -20.50 -14.32
C ALA A 329 -31.63 -19.87 -12.96
N VAL A 330 -30.46 -20.21 -12.40
CA VAL A 330 -29.98 -19.60 -11.14
C VAL A 330 -29.58 -18.14 -11.35
N ALA A 331 -28.92 -17.79 -12.45
CA ALA A 331 -28.56 -16.40 -12.75
C ALA A 331 -29.77 -15.51 -13.07
N GLN A 332 -30.84 -16.06 -13.64
CA GLN A 332 -32.09 -15.35 -13.89
C GLN A 332 -33.00 -15.28 -12.65
N SER A 333 -32.65 -15.95 -11.55
CA SER A 333 -33.45 -15.94 -10.33
C SER A 333 -33.59 -14.54 -9.70
N ALA A 334 -34.68 -14.34 -8.98
CA ALA A 334 -34.92 -13.09 -8.25
C ALA A 334 -33.83 -12.81 -7.19
N ASP A 335 -33.25 -13.86 -6.60
CA ASP A 335 -32.22 -13.71 -5.56
C ASP A 335 -30.88 -13.23 -6.13
N TYR A 336 -30.49 -13.72 -7.31
CA TYR A 336 -29.31 -13.19 -8.01
C TYR A 336 -29.50 -11.71 -8.34
N ARG A 337 -30.67 -11.36 -8.90
CA ARG A 337 -31.03 -9.99 -9.25
C ARG A 337 -30.98 -9.06 -8.03
N ARG A 338 -31.58 -9.43 -6.90
CA ARG A 338 -31.56 -8.62 -5.67
C ARG A 338 -30.15 -8.37 -5.15
N ARG A 339 -29.27 -9.38 -5.21
CA ARG A 339 -27.92 -9.30 -4.65
C ARG A 339 -26.96 -8.49 -5.52
N PHE A 340 -26.99 -8.72 -6.83
CA PHE A 340 -25.97 -8.21 -7.74
C PHE A 340 -26.48 -7.13 -8.68
N PHE A 341 -27.76 -7.11 -9.03
CA PHE A 341 -28.29 -6.09 -9.94
C PHE A 341 -28.85 -4.88 -9.18
N GLU A 342 -29.67 -5.11 -8.16
CA GLU A 342 -30.37 -4.02 -7.45
C GLU A 342 -29.47 -3.27 -6.46
N ASN A 343 -28.49 -3.96 -5.86
CA ASN A 343 -27.61 -3.40 -4.83
C ASN A 343 -26.20 -3.05 -5.33
N SER A 344 -25.93 -3.14 -6.64
CA SER A 344 -24.59 -2.85 -7.18
C SER A 344 -24.62 -1.86 -8.35
N ALA A 345 -23.51 -1.17 -8.54
CA ALA A 345 -23.34 -0.27 -9.67
C ALA A 345 -23.29 -1.06 -11.00
N PRO A 346 -23.75 -0.50 -12.14
CA PRO A 346 -23.78 -1.22 -13.41
C PRO A 346 -22.43 -1.83 -13.84
N TYR A 347 -21.33 -1.11 -13.62
CA TYR A 347 -19.98 -1.62 -13.88
C TYR A 347 -19.60 -2.79 -12.96
N ARG A 348 -20.00 -2.75 -11.68
CA ARG A 348 -19.77 -3.84 -10.73
C ARG A 348 -20.59 -5.07 -11.11
N PHE A 349 -21.83 -4.87 -11.52
CA PHE A 349 -22.70 -5.95 -11.99
C PHE A 349 -22.07 -6.70 -13.18
N VAL A 350 -21.59 -5.97 -14.19
CA VAL A 350 -20.90 -6.57 -15.34
C VAL A 350 -19.62 -7.29 -14.90
N GLU A 351 -18.77 -6.68 -14.07
CA GLU A 351 -17.57 -7.33 -13.51
C GLU A 351 -17.90 -8.66 -12.80
N LEU A 352 -19.01 -8.70 -12.04
CA LEU A 352 -19.47 -9.89 -11.34
C LEU A 352 -20.04 -10.94 -12.28
N ASN A 353 -20.76 -10.58 -13.35
CA ASN A 353 -21.22 -11.55 -14.34
C ASN A 353 -20.05 -12.24 -15.04
N PHE A 354 -19.02 -11.49 -15.43
CA PHE A 354 -17.78 -12.04 -15.96
C PHE A 354 -17.11 -13.03 -14.99
N LYS A 355 -17.13 -12.71 -13.68
CA LYS A 355 -16.60 -13.59 -12.64
C LYS A 355 -17.44 -14.85 -12.45
N HIS A 356 -18.76 -14.72 -12.29
CA HIS A 356 -19.67 -15.81 -11.94
C HIS A 356 -19.91 -16.77 -13.10
N LEU A 357 -20.11 -16.24 -14.31
CA LEU A 357 -20.52 -17.01 -15.48
C LEU A 357 -19.33 -17.41 -16.37
N LEU A 358 -18.37 -16.50 -16.60
CA LEU A 358 -17.22 -16.77 -17.47
C LEU A 358 -15.94 -17.13 -16.71
N GLY A 359 -15.93 -17.00 -15.38
CA GLY A 359 -14.78 -17.30 -14.55
C GLY A 359 -13.59 -16.39 -14.79
N ARG A 360 -13.76 -15.18 -15.33
CA ARG A 360 -12.67 -14.25 -15.66
C ARG A 360 -13.02 -12.80 -15.34
N ALA A 361 -12.05 -11.90 -15.46
CA ALA A 361 -12.30 -10.46 -15.47
C ALA A 361 -12.58 -9.95 -16.91
N PRO A 362 -13.24 -8.79 -17.07
CA PRO A 362 -13.33 -8.11 -18.37
C PRO A 362 -11.94 -7.78 -18.94
N ALA A 363 -11.76 -8.05 -20.24
CA ALA A 363 -10.48 -7.85 -20.92
C ALA A 363 -10.24 -6.39 -21.34
N SER A 364 -11.29 -5.73 -21.83
CA SER A 364 -11.23 -4.37 -22.35
C SER A 364 -12.46 -3.54 -21.94
N GLN A 365 -12.35 -2.22 -22.12
CA GLN A 365 -13.48 -1.32 -21.91
C GLN A 365 -14.59 -1.57 -22.95
N GLU A 366 -14.24 -2.09 -24.13
CA GLU A 366 -15.18 -2.41 -25.19
C GLU A 366 -16.15 -3.52 -24.77
N GLU A 367 -15.64 -4.63 -24.22
CA GLU A 367 -16.48 -5.73 -23.68
C GLU A 367 -17.46 -5.18 -22.63
N VAL A 368 -16.96 -4.37 -21.69
CA VAL A 368 -17.80 -3.77 -20.64
C VAL A 368 -18.87 -2.87 -21.26
N SER A 369 -18.50 -2.03 -22.24
CA SER A 369 -19.45 -1.12 -22.88
C SER A 369 -20.56 -1.83 -23.66
N GLU A 370 -20.26 -2.95 -24.32
CA GLU A 370 -21.23 -3.76 -25.07
C GLU A 370 -22.29 -4.33 -24.12
N HIS A 371 -21.86 -4.90 -23.01
CA HIS A 371 -22.72 -5.45 -21.97
C HIS A 371 -23.60 -4.39 -21.30
N LEU A 372 -23.05 -3.21 -21.00
CA LEU A 372 -23.87 -2.09 -20.51
C LEU A 372 -24.93 -1.63 -21.53
N GLN A 373 -24.59 -1.58 -22.83
CA GLN A 373 -25.55 -1.22 -23.87
C GLN A 373 -26.64 -2.26 -24.04
N ARG A 374 -26.28 -3.55 -24.02
CA ARG A 374 -27.23 -4.65 -24.09
C ARG A 374 -28.19 -4.65 -22.92
N LEU A 375 -27.67 -4.46 -21.70
CA LEU A 375 -28.48 -4.31 -20.49
C LEU A 375 -29.47 -3.13 -20.61
N ALA A 376 -29.04 -2.00 -21.16
CA ALA A 376 -29.89 -0.82 -21.34
C ALA A 376 -30.99 -1.02 -22.41
N ASN A 377 -30.68 -1.70 -23.51
CA ASN A 377 -31.58 -1.83 -24.65
C ASN A 377 -32.51 -3.05 -24.57
N HIS A 378 -32.01 -4.18 -24.05
CA HIS A 378 -32.68 -5.48 -24.08
C HIS A 378 -33.04 -6.01 -22.68
N GLY A 379 -32.58 -5.34 -21.62
CA GLY A 379 -32.90 -5.68 -20.25
C GLY A 379 -32.05 -6.80 -19.66
N TYR A 380 -32.44 -7.24 -18.45
CA TYR A 380 -31.65 -8.11 -17.58
C TYR A 380 -31.51 -9.55 -18.13
N GLU A 381 -32.58 -10.16 -18.62
CA GLU A 381 -32.56 -11.55 -19.09
C GLU A 381 -31.69 -11.71 -20.34
N ALA A 382 -31.78 -10.77 -21.27
CA ALA A 382 -30.95 -10.74 -22.47
C ALA A 382 -29.47 -10.59 -22.14
N GLU A 383 -29.16 -9.82 -21.10
CA GLU A 383 -27.79 -9.64 -20.62
C GLU A 383 -27.20 -10.94 -20.05
N ILE A 384 -27.93 -11.65 -19.19
CA ILE A 384 -27.50 -12.95 -18.66
C ILE A 384 -27.35 -13.99 -19.78
N ASN A 385 -28.30 -14.06 -20.71
CA ASN A 385 -28.25 -15.00 -21.83
C ASN A 385 -27.03 -14.74 -22.72
N SER A 386 -26.64 -13.49 -22.92
CA SER A 386 -25.44 -13.14 -23.69
C SER A 386 -24.16 -13.80 -23.18
N TYR A 387 -24.03 -13.99 -21.86
CA TYR A 387 -22.86 -14.66 -21.28
C TYR A 387 -22.92 -16.17 -21.47
N VAL A 388 -24.07 -16.78 -21.18
CA VAL A 388 -24.27 -18.23 -21.20
C VAL A 388 -24.27 -18.78 -22.63
N ASP A 389 -24.81 -18.01 -23.59
CA ASP A 389 -24.87 -18.38 -25.01
C ASP A 389 -23.62 -17.99 -25.78
N SER A 390 -22.63 -17.37 -25.11
CA SER A 390 -21.37 -17.01 -25.74
C SER A 390 -20.62 -18.25 -26.20
N SER A 391 -19.94 -18.13 -27.35
CA SER A 391 -19.04 -19.20 -27.83
C SER A 391 -17.90 -19.48 -26.85
N GLU A 392 -17.48 -18.47 -26.07
CA GLU A 392 -16.48 -18.63 -25.02
C GLU A 392 -16.98 -19.61 -23.94
N TYR A 393 -18.18 -19.39 -23.39
CA TYR A 393 -18.76 -20.27 -22.39
C TYR A 393 -18.86 -21.72 -22.90
N GLN A 394 -19.32 -21.90 -24.14
CA GLN A 394 -19.46 -23.23 -24.74
C GLN A 394 -18.10 -23.92 -24.93
N GLN A 395 -17.05 -23.19 -25.35
CA GLN A 395 -15.72 -23.76 -25.54
C GLN A 395 -15.04 -24.10 -24.22
N THR A 396 -15.30 -23.36 -23.14
CA THR A 396 -14.60 -23.52 -21.86
C THR A 396 -15.29 -24.48 -20.90
N PHE A 397 -16.62 -24.44 -20.84
CA PHE A 397 -17.42 -25.23 -19.89
C PHE A 397 -18.31 -26.26 -20.60
N GLY A 398 -18.76 -25.98 -21.83
CA GLY A 398 -19.73 -26.81 -22.53
C GLY A 398 -21.08 -26.86 -21.81
N GLU A 399 -21.77 -28.00 -21.90
CA GLU A 399 -23.14 -28.17 -21.38
C GLU A 399 -23.18 -28.67 -19.93
N ASN A 400 -22.20 -29.48 -19.52
CA ASN A 400 -22.26 -30.29 -18.30
C ASN A 400 -21.32 -29.82 -17.18
N THR A 401 -20.40 -28.90 -17.48
CA THR A 401 -19.41 -28.42 -16.51
C THR A 401 -19.93 -27.21 -15.74
N VAL A 402 -19.72 -27.20 -14.43
CA VAL A 402 -20.00 -26.03 -13.59
C VAL A 402 -18.94 -24.95 -13.87
N PRO A 403 -19.31 -23.68 -14.04
CA PRO A 403 -18.32 -22.60 -14.20
C PRO A 403 -17.34 -22.58 -13.03
N TYR A 404 -16.08 -22.32 -13.33
CA TYR A 404 -15.02 -22.22 -12.34
C TYR A 404 -14.15 -20.99 -12.65
N LEU A 405 -13.45 -20.48 -11.63
CA LEU A 405 -12.56 -19.35 -11.83
C LEU A 405 -11.32 -19.76 -12.63
N ARG A 406 -11.04 -19.03 -13.70
CA ARG A 406 -9.92 -19.23 -14.62
C ARG A 406 -8.78 -18.29 -14.23
N VAL A 407 -8.21 -18.55 -13.05
CA VAL A 407 -7.14 -17.72 -12.47
C VAL A 407 -5.82 -17.89 -13.23
N ALA A 408 -5.55 -19.05 -13.82
CA ALA A 408 -4.27 -19.29 -14.49
C ALA A 408 -4.10 -18.43 -15.75
N THR A 409 -2.85 -18.09 -16.08
CA THR A 409 -2.52 -17.41 -17.33
C THR A 409 -2.75 -18.38 -18.50
N GLU A 410 -3.72 -18.08 -19.35
CA GLU A 410 -4.00 -18.82 -20.57
C GLU A 410 -3.26 -18.22 -21.76
N ASN A 411 -2.95 -19.06 -22.77
CA ASN A 411 -2.33 -18.59 -24.01
C ASN A 411 -3.22 -17.53 -24.68
N GLY A 412 -2.62 -16.38 -25.01
CA GLY A 412 -3.31 -15.26 -25.68
C GLY A 412 -3.93 -14.21 -24.74
N ARG A 413 -3.87 -14.38 -23.41
CA ARG A 413 -4.36 -13.36 -22.46
C ARG A 413 -3.24 -12.44 -21.96
N PRO A 414 -3.49 -11.12 -21.82
CA PRO A 414 -2.51 -10.22 -21.27
C PRO A 414 -2.31 -10.49 -19.77
N GLN A 415 -1.08 -10.30 -19.27
CA GLN A 415 -0.76 -10.41 -17.84
C GLN A 415 -1.66 -9.51 -16.96
N LEU A 416 -2.14 -8.39 -17.52
CA LEU A 416 -3.07 -7.51 -16.83
C LEU A 416 -4.41 -8.18 -16.52
N ALA A 417 -4.90 -9.07 -17.38
CA ALA A 417 -6.14 -9.81 -17.13
C ALA A 417 -6.01 -10.72 -15.91
N PHE A 418 -4.84 -11.34 -15.70
CA PHE A 418 -4.52 -12.08 -14.49
C PHE A 418 -4.64 -11.19 -13.23
N ASN A 419 -4.00 -10.02 -13.25
CA ASN A 419 -4.04 -9.08 -12.11
C ASN A 419 -5.47 -8.60 -11.80
N ARG A 420 -6.27 -8.31 -12.85
CA ARG A 420 -7.69 -7.93 -12.70
C ARG A 420 -8.53 -9.06 -12.13
N HIS A 421 -8.29 -10.28 -12.59
CA HIS A 421 -8.99 -11.44 -12.08
C HIS A 421 -8.69 -11.67 -10.59
N LEU A 422 -7.43 -11.51 -10.17
CA LEU A 422 -7.07 -11.59 -8.75
C LEU A 422 -7.73 -10.52 -7.89
N ALA A 423 -7.89 -9.30 -8.41
CA ALA A 423 -8.60 -8.24 -7.68
C ALA A 423 -10.10 -8.54 -7.51
N LEU A 424 -10.70 -9.36 -8.37
CA LEU A 424 -12.08 -9.85 -8.20
C LEU A 424 -12.15 -11.09 -7.31
N ALA A 425 -11.14 -11.96 -7.33
CA ALA A 425 -11.10 -13.20 -6.56
C ALA A 425 -10.48 -13.00 -5.15
N GLU A 426 -11.25 -12.40 -4.24
CA GLU A 426 -10.80 -12.03 -2.87
C GLU A 426 -10.61 -13.22 -1.88
N GLY A 427 -10.68 -14.48 -2.33
CA GLY A 427 -10.38 -15.70 -1.54
C GLY A 427 -11.59 -16.50 -1.01
N TYR A 428 -11.33 -17.59 -0.26
CA TYR A 428 -12.32 -18.65 0.02
C TYR A 428 -13.56 -18.21 0.79
N ALA A 429 -13.38 -17.26 1.70
CA ALA A 429 -14.43 -16.79 2.60
C ALA A 429 -14.98 -15.43 2.18
N ALA A 430 -14.51 -14.88 1.05
CA ALA A 430 -15.04 -13.63 0.52
C ALA A 430 -16.43 -13.88 -0.06
N SER A 431 -17.30 -12.88 0.09
CA SER A 431 -18.60 -12.87 -0.56
C SER A 431 -18.72 -11.65 -1.47
N ASP A 432 -19.19 -11.88 -2.69
CA ASP A 432 -19.21 -10.85 -3.73
C ASP A 432 -20.27 -9.76 -3.54
N SER A 433 -21.27 -10.02 -2.69
CA SER A 433 -22.36 -9.07 -2.37
C SER A 433 -21.96 -7.94 -1.41
N VAL A 434 -20.75 -8.01 -0.83
CA VAL A 434 -20.28 -7.00 0.14
C VAL A 434 -19.96 -5.66 -0.53
N GLN A 435 -19.56 -5.68 -1.81
CA GLN A 435 -19.13 -4.47 -2.52
C GLN A 435 -20.09 -4.09 -3.64
N ALA A 436 -20.67 -2.90 -3.50
CA ALA A 436 -21.56 -2.31 -4.49
C ALA A 436 -20.81 -1.56 -5.62
N THR A 437 -19.57 -1.12 -5.38
CA THR A 437 -18.78 -0.32 -6.34
C THR A 437 -17.84 -1.18 -7.17
N SER A 438 -17.57 -0.78 -8.41
CA SER A 438 -16.64 -1.45 -9.33
C SER A 438 -15.21 -1.49 -8.78
N SER A 439 -14.55 -2.64 -8.84
CA SER A 439 -13.15 -2.78 -8.42
C SER A 439 -12.17 -2.60 -9.58
N LEU A 440 -12.63 -2.75 -10.83
CA LEU A 440 -11.76 -2.75 -12.01
C LEU A 440 -11.94 -1.53 -12.92
N LEU A 441 -12.94 -0.68 -12.71
CA LEU A 441 -13.24 0.47 -13.58
C LEU A 441 -11.99 1.27 -13.99
N THR A 442 -11.14 1.66 -13.03
CA THR A 442 -9.90 2.41 -13.32
C THR A 442 -8.87 1.58 -14.07
N SER A 443 -8.73 0.30 -13.71
CA SER A 443 -7.82 -0.65 -14.36
C SER A 443 -8.22 -0.91 -15.81
N VAL A 444 -9.51 -1.08 -16.08
CA VAL A 444 -10.06 -1.31 -17.42
C VAL A 444 -9.90 -0.06 -18.28
N ALA A 445 -10.22 1.13 -17.74
CA ALA A 445 -10.11 2.39 -18.47
C ALA A 445 -8.67 2.79 -18.82
N THR A 446 -7.72 2.60 -17.89
CA THR A 446 -6.33 3.08 -18.06
C THR A 446 -5.32 2.00 -18.44
N ALA A 447 -5.77 0.76 -18.59
CA ALA A 447 -4.90 -0.41 -18.81
C ALA A 447 -3.78 -0.57 -17.75
N THR A 448 -4.04 -0.15 -16.51
CA THR A 448 -3.09 -0.28 -15.38
C THR A 448 -3.51 -1.38 -14.43
N ALA A 449 -2.57 -1.96 -13.67
CA ALA A 449 -2.89 -2.98 -12.68
C ALA A 449 -3.80 -2.41 -11.57
N PRO A 450 -4.89 -3.13 -11.20
CA PRO A 450 -5.85 -2.64 -10.21
C PRO A 450 -5.23 -2.55 -8.81
N SER A 451 -5.66 -1.57 -8.01
CA SER A 451 -5.21 -1.46 -6.62
C SER A 451 -5.54 -2.73 -5.83
N ASN A 452 -4.62 -3.19 -4.98
CA ASN A 452 -4.73 -4.41 -4.15
C ASN A 452 -4.60 -5.75 -4.89
N TRP A 453 -4.25 -5.78 -6.18
CA TRP A 453 -4.00 -7.04 -6.90
C TRP A 453 -2.92 -7.92 -6.23
N ASN A 454 -1.94 -7.29 -5.57
CA ASN A 454 -0.81 -7.93 -4.88
C ASN A 454 -1.03 -8.07 -3.37
N SER A 455 -2.19 -7.67 -2.86
CA SER A 455 -2.54 -7.74 -1.44
C SER A 455 -3.87 -8.46 -1.31
N THR A 456 -3.83 -9.74 -0.92
CA THR A 456 -4.99 -10.39 -0.32
C THR A 456 -5.16 -9.81 1.07
N THR A 457 -5.56 -8.54 1.17
CA THR A 457 -6.04 -8.03 2.45
C THR A 457 -7.17 -8.97 2.82
N ARG A 458 -7.04 -9.68 3.95
CA ARG A 458 -8.10 -10.54 4.47
C ARG A 458 -9.36 -9.69 4.62
N ARG A 459 -10.16 -9.63 3.57
CA ARG A 459 -11.52 -9.11 3.55
C ARG A 459 -12.37 -10.28 3.99
N ALA A 460 -12.09 -10.74 5.21
CA ALA A 460 -13.09 -11.45 5.97
C ALA A 460 -14.37 -10.62 5.89
N ASN A 461 -15.53 -11.27 5.89
CA ASN A 461 -16.84 -10.70 6.19
C ASN A 461 -16.81 -10.01 7.56
N ARG A 462 -16.05 -8.92 7.66
CA ARG A 462 -16.02 -8.04 8.80
C ARG A 462 -17.12 -7.01 8.55
N LEU A 463 -18.35 -7.51 8.65
CA LEU A 463 -19.33 -6.93 9.56
C LEU A 463 -18.89 -7.08 11.04
N ALA A 464 -17.59 -7.25 11.30
CA ALA A 464 -17.01 -7.04 12.59
C ALA A 464 -17.02 -5.54 12.78
N ALA A 465 -18.10 -5.09 13.44
CA ALA A 465 -18.03 -4.12 14.51
C ALA A 465 -16.56 -3.75 14.82
N ALA A 466 -16.08 -2.70 14.15
CA ALA A 466 -14.70 -2.26 14.26
C ALA A 466 -14.58 -1.51 15.58
N SER A 467 -13.66 -1.93 16.44
CA SER A 467 -13.24 -1.05 17.51
C SER A 467 -12.65 0.22 16.91
N GLY A 468 -13.14 1.37 17.39
CA GLY A 468 -12.81 2.68 16.82
C GLY A 468 -13.85 3.25 15.84
N SER A 469 -14.96 2.56 15.56
CA SER A 469 -16.08 3.20 14.88
C SER A 469 -16.67 4.33 15.74
N VAL A 470 -17.00 5.46 15.11
CA VAL A 470 -17.62 6.62 15.78
C VAL A 470 -19.03 6.27 16.28
N ASP A 471 -19.69 5.32 15.60
CA ASP A 471 -21.05 4.88 15.92
C ASP A 471 -21.04 3.76 16.98
N PRO A 472 -21.62 4.00 18.19
CA PRO A 472 -21.57 3.06 19.31
C PRO A 472 -22.21 1.71 19.01
N THR A 473 -23.16 1.64 18.06
CA THR A 473 -23.84 0.39 17.66
C THR A 473 -22.90 -0.62 17.00
N THR A 474 -21.78 -0.13 16.45
CA THR A 474 -20.78 -0.92 15.74
C THR A 474 -19.53 -1.22 16.58
N LYS A 475 -19.52 -0.88 17.87
CA LYS A 475 -18.41 -1.23 18.79
C LYS A 475 -18.57 -2.64 19.37
N ARG A 476 -17.51 -3.21 19.94
CA ARG A 476 -17.55 -4.50 20.67
C ARG A 476 -17.29 -4.30 22.15
N PHE A 477 -18.04 -4.99 22.98
CA PHE A 477 -17.90 -4.94 24.43
C PHE A 477 -17.69 -6.35 24.99
N ARG A 478 -16.73 -6.49 25.92
CA ARG A 478 -16.60 -7.65 26.81
C ARG A 478 -17.47 -7.40 28.02
N ILE A 479 -18.43 -8.28 28.27
CA ILE A 479 -19.23 -8.28 29.49
C ILE A 479 -18.73 -9.44 30.35
N VAL A 480 -18.06 -9.12 31.45
CA VAL A 480 -17.67 -10.12 32.46
C VAL A 480 -18.81 -10.24 33.46
N VAL A 481 -19.24 -11.48 33.72
CA VAL A 481 -20.37 -11.80 34.60
C VAL A 481 -19.89 -12.74 35.69
N THR A 482 -20.22 -12.42 36.93
CA THR A 482 -20.05 -13.29 38.09
C THR A 482 -21.35 -14.03 38.36
N ALA A 483 -21.23 -15.35 38.54
CA ALA A 483 -22.28 -16.29 38.96
C ALA A 483 -23.58 -16.22 38.15
N GLN A 484 -23.84 -17.23 37.31
CA GLN A 484 -25.08 -17.37 36.56
C GLN A 484 -25.83 -18.63 37.04
N PRO A 485 -26.65 -18.55 38.10
CA PRO A 485 -27.36 -19.71 38.60
C PRO A 485 -28.68 -19.89 37.83
N ALA A 486 -28.68 -20.75 36.81
CA ALA A 486 -29.84 -21.57 36.46
C ALA A 486 -29.50 -22.65 35.42
N GLY A 487 -29.54 -23.92 35.83
CA GLY A 487 -29.90 -25.04 34.95
C GLY A 487 -28.79 -25.85 34.26
N GLY A 488 -27.56 -25.91 34.78
CA GLY A 488 -26.56 -26.84 34.25
C GLY A 488 -25.20 -26.78 34.93
N ARG A 489 -24.49 -27.91 34.94
CA ARG A 489 -23.17 -28.10 35.60
C ARG A 489 -22.08 -27.31 34.87
N GLN A 490 -21.97 -26.02 35.17
CA GLN A 490 -20.85 -25.16 34.76
C GLN A 490 -19.79 -25.16 35.88
N ARG A 491 -18.54 -25.45 35.53
CA ARG A 491 -17.42 -25.63 36.47
C ARG A 491 -16.59 -24.37 36.72
N THR A 492 -16.96 -23.23 36.13
CA THR A 492 -16.26 -21.95 36.33
C THR A 492 -17.22 -20.85 36.76
N PRO A 493 -16.93 -20.11 37.85
CA PRO A 493 -17.84 -19.12 38.43
C PRO A 493 -17.97 -17.81 37.62
N ASN A 494 -17.10 -17.60 36.62
CA ASN A 494 -17.06 -16.37 35.81
C ASN A 494 -17.28 -16.69 34.33
N ALA A 495 -18.22 -15.99 33.68
CA ALA A 495 -18.48 -16.07 32.25
C ALA A 495 -18.15 -14.73 31.59
N SER A 496 -17.51 -14.74 30.41
CA SER A 496 -17.27 -13.53 29.63
C SER A 496 -18.00 -13.61 28.29
N TYR A 497 -18.86 -12.64 28.01
CA TYR A 497 -19.54 -12.51 26.72
C TYR A 497 -18.89 -11.40 25.91
N VAL A 498 -18.76 -11.59 24.59
CA VAL A 498 -18.32 -10.55 23.68
C VAL A 498 -19.46 -10.23 22.72
N VAL A 499 -19.96 -9.00 22.77
CA VAL A 499 -21.19 -8.59 22.07
C VAL A 499 -20.97 -7.29 21.31
N SER A 500 -21.69 -7.11 20.20
CA SER A 500 -21.74 -5.86 19.44
C SER A 500 -22.55 -4.78 20.20
N GLY A 501 -22.32 -3.50 19.91
CA GLY A 501 -23.11 -2.41 20.50
C GLY A 501 -24.61 -2.54 20.18
N ARG A 502 -24.96 -2.94 18.95
CA ARG A 502 -26.35 -3.15 18.52
C ARG A 502 -27.07 -4.25 19.31
N ASP A 503 -26.35 -5.29 19.74
CA ASP A 503 -26.92 -6.44 20.45
C ASP A 503 -26.66 -6.37 21.98
N MET A 504 -26.13 -5.25 22.48
CA MET A 504 -25.73 -5.12 23.88
C MET A 504 -26.93 -5.25 24.83
N THR A 505 -28.04 -4.58 24.50
CA THR A 505 -29.24 -4.55 25.35
C THR A 505 -29.88 -5.93 25.49
N SER A 506 -29.97 -6.68 24.39
CA SER A 506 -30.53 -8.04 24.41
C SER A 506 -29.66 -9.00 25.23
N GLN A 507 -28.33 -8.87 25.15
CA GLN A 507 -27.43 -9.68 25.98
C GLN A 507 -27.54 -9.33 27.46
N LEU A 508 -27.66 -8.05 27.81
CA LEU A 508 -27.84 -7.62 29.20
C LEU A 508 -29.12 -8.20 29.80
N THR A 509 -30.24 -8.13 29.07
CA THR A 509 -31.51 -8.75 29.49
C THR A 509 -31.36 -10.26 29.66
N TYR A 510 -30.65 -10.93 28.74
CA TYR A 510 -30.38 -12.36 28.83
C TYR A 510 -29.56 -12.73 30.09
N ILE A 511 -28.52 -11.95 30.40
CA ILE A 511 -27.66 -12.16 31.58
C ILE A 511 -28.48 -12.00 32.86
N HIS A 512 -29.26 -10.92 32.96
CA HIS A 512 -30.10 -10.65 34.14
C HIS A 512 -31.21 -11.70 34.32
N ARG A 513 -31.84 -12.15 33.22
CA ARG A 513 -32.87 -13.22 33.28
C ARG A 513 -32.33 -14.54 33.84
N ARG A 514 -31.03 -14.81 33.65
CA ARG A 514 -30.34 -15.99 34.20
C ARG A 514 -29.71 -15.76 35.59
N GLY A 515 -30.03 -14.65 36.24
CA GLY A 515 -29.50 -14.30 37.57
C GLY A 515 -28.02 -13.91 37.57
N GLY A 516 -27.43 -13.64 36.40
CA GLY A 516 -26.03 -13.21 36.28
C GLY A 516 -25.82 -11.79 36.79
N ARG A 517 -24.74 -11.56 37.55
CA ARG A 517 -24.32 -10.20 37.96
C ARG A 517 -23.16 -9.72 37.09
N ILE A 518 -23.33 -8.57 36.45
CA ILE A 518 -22.29 -8.01 35.56
C ILE A 518 -21.21 -7.36 36.43
N GLN A 519 -19.97 -7.76 36.21
CA GLN A 519 -18.78 -7.25 36.89
C GLN A 519 -18.14 -6.09 36.13
N SER A 520 -18.01 -6.20 34.82
CA SER A 520 -17.45 -5.12 33.99
C SER A 520 -17.93 -5.22 32.55
N ILE A 521 -18.04 -4.06 31.91
CA ILE A 521 -18.27 -3.92 30.47
C ILE A 521 -17.11 -3.11 29.92
N THR A 522 -16.24 -3.73 29.12
CA THR A 522 -15.07 -3.05 28.54
C THR A 522 -15.14 -3.08 27.02
N GLU A 523 -14.88 -1.94 26.37
CA GLU A 523 -14.71 -1.89 24.92
C GLU A 523 -13.48 -2.73 24.54
N ILE A 524 -13.62 -3.66 23.60
CA ILE A 524 -12.52 -4.48 23.09
C ILE A 524 -12.10 -3.96 21.72
N ALA A 525 -10.79 -3.90 21.48
CA ALA A 525 -10.15 -3.62 20.20
C ALA A 525 -10.43 -4.69 19.14
#